data_AF-A0A4Z0NEQ9-F1
#
_entry.id   AF-A0A4Z0NEQ9-F1
#
_cell.length_a   1.000
_cell.length_b   1.000
_cell.length_c   1.000
_cell.angle_alpha   90.00
_cell.angle_beta   90.00
_cell.angle_gamma   90.00
#
_symmetry.space_group_name_H-M   'P 1'
#
loop_
_entity.id
_entity.type
_entity.pdbx_description
1 polymer ?
#
loop_
_entity_poly.entity_id
_entity_poly.type
_entity_poly.pdbx_seq_one_letter_code
_entity_poly.pdbx_strand_id
1 'polypeptide(L)' 'MASHPTLDAELVVWWECEAERLETLAASARFGFMQRRYASKAAAARARAQVSRLREQARGTTARPATT' A
#
# COMPACT_ATOMS: atom_id res chain seq x y z
N MET A 1 24.12 -8.68 -7.63
CA MET A 1 23.49 -7.52 -8.32
C MET A 1 22.27 -7.15 -7.49
N ALA A 2 22.27 -6.01 -6.81
CA ALA A 2 21.09 -5.58 -6.07
C ALA A 2 20.03 -5.12 -7.08
N SER A 3 19.00 -5.95 -7.31
CA SER A 3 17.82 -5.46 -8.03
C SER A 3 17.18 -4.40 -7.17
N HIS A 4 17.21 -3.16 -7.62
CA HIS A 4 16.45 -2.08 -6.98
C HIS A 4 14.97 -2.49 -6.94
N PRO A 5 14.29 -2.32 -5.79
CA PRO A 5 12.87 -2.61 -5.71
C PRO A 5 12.12 -1.75 -6.74
N THR A 6 11.05 -2.30 -7.30
CA THR A 6 10.22 -1.54 -8.24
C THR A 6 9.46 -0.44 -7.48
N LEU A 7 9.09 0.63 -8.19
CA LEU A 7 8.32 1.71 -7.57
C LEU A 7 7.01 1.21 -6.95
N ASP A 8 6.30 0.27 -7.58
CA ASP A 8 5.07 -0.24 -6.95
C ASP A 8 5.39 -1.12 -5.72
N ALA A 9 6.50 -1.85 -5.69
CA ALA A 9 6.92 -2.56 -4.49
C ALA A 9 7.22 -1.60 -3.33
N GLU A 10 7.90 -0.48 -3.61
CA GLU A 10 8.11 0.57 -2.60
C GLU A 10 6.79 1.22 -2.15
N LEU A 11 5.86 1.48 -3.08
CA LEU A 11 4.55 2.04 -2.76
C LEU A 11 3.70 1.09 -1.91
N VAL A 12 3.79 -0.23 -2.10
CA VAL A 12 3.10 -1.20 -1.24
C VAL A 12 3.55 -1.04 0.20
N VAL A 13 4.85 -1.06 0.44
CA VAL A 13 5.43 -0.92 1.79
C VAL A 13 5.03 0.43 2.39
N TRP A 14 5.15 1.51 1.62
CA TRP A 14 4.81 2.84 2.10
C TRP A 14 3.32 2.97 2.47
N TRP A 15 2.41 2.47 1.63
CA TRP A 15 0.97 2.51 1.92
C TRP A 15 0.57 1.60 3.09
N GLU A 16 1.25 0.47 3.29
CA GLU A 16 1.05 -0.40 4.46
C GLU A 16 1.46 0.29 5.76
N CYS A 17 2.68 0.85 5.81
CA CYS A 17 3.15 1.62 6.97
C CYS A 17 2.23 2.80 7.31
N GLU A 18 1.77 3.54 6.30
CA GLU A 18 0.85 4.66 6.51
C GLU A 18 -0.53 4.17 6.99
N ALA A 19 -1.00 3.01 6.54
CA ALA A 19 -2.24 2.42 7.05
C ALA A 19 -2.13 2.10 8.55
N GLU A 20 -1.04 1.45 8.98
CA GLU A 20 -0.80 1.13 10.40
C GLU A 20 -0.68 2.38 11.27
N ARG A 21 0.00 3.40 10.76
CA ARG A 21 0.10 4.71 11.43
C ARG A 21 -1.28 5.34 11.61
N LEU A 22 -2.13 5.31 10.58
CA LEU A 22 -3.49 5.84 10.65
C LEU A 22 -4.39 5.04 11.60
N GLU A 23 -4.21 3.73 11.69
CA GLU A 23 -4.91 2.90 12.68
C GLU A 23 -4.49 3.22 14.10
N THR A 24 -3.21 3.44 14.33
CA THR A 24 -2.69 3.88 15.63
C THR A 24 -3.31 5.23 16.03
N LEU A 25 -3.38 6.17 15.08
CA LEU A 25 -4.05 7.46 15.31
C LEU A 25 -5.56 7.28 15.60
N ALA A 26 -6.24 6.39 14.87
CA ALA A 26 -7.64 6.09 15.12
C ALA A 26 -7.85 5.52 16.54
N ALA A 27 -7.00 4.58 16.97
CA ALA A 27 -7.06 3.97 18.29
C ALA A 27 -6.80 4.97 19.43
N SER A 28 -5.93 5.96 19.21
CA SER A 28 -5.65 7.03 20.19
C SER A 28 -6.66 8.19 20.18
N ALA A 29 -7.60 8.21 19.23
CA ALA A 29 -8.48 9.36 19.04
C ALA A 29 -9.52 9.47 20.16
N ARG A 30 -9.60 10.64 20.80
CA ARG A 30 -10.56 10.91 21.89
C ARG A 30 -11.99 11.11 21.42
N PHE A 31 -12.19 11.45 20.14
CA PHE A 31 -13.51 11.75 19.58
C PHE A 31 -13.86 10.76 18.47
N GLY A 32 -15.06 10.19 18.54
CA GLY A 32 -15.50 9.16 17.59
C GLY A 32 -15.49 9.59 16.12
N PHE A 33 -15.72 10.87 15.82
CA PHE A 33 -15.61 11.37 14.44
C PHE A 33 -14.16 11.36 13.92
N MET A 34 -13.17 11.63 14.78
CA MET A 34 -11.76 11.54 14.41
C MET A 34 -11.34 10.10 14.22
N GLN A 35 -11.76 9.20 15.13
CA GLN A 35 -11.54 7.76 14.98
C GLN A 35 -12.05 7.26 13.63
N ARG A 36 -13.30 7.59 13.27
CA ARG A 36 -13.89 7.24 11.97
C ARG A 36 -13.10 7.81 10.80
N ARG A 37 -12.70 9.08 10.87
CA ARG A 37 -11.90 9.74 9.82
C ARG A 37 -10.56 9.04 9.60
N TYR A 38 -9.83 8.72 10.67
CA TYR A 38 -8.55 8.01 10.55
C TYR A 38 -8.73 6.58 10.07
N ALA A 39 -9.75 5.86 10.55
CA ALA A 39 -10.08 4.52 10.05
C ALA A 39 -10.41 4.52 8.55
N SER A 40 -11.20 5.49 8.07
CA SER A 40 -11.47 5.62 6.63
C SER A 40 -10.21 5.90 5.82
N LYS A 41 -9.27 6.71 6.35
CA LYS A 41 -7.98 6.94 5.69
C LYS A 41 -7.11 5.68 5.67
N ALA A 42 -7.07 4.92 6.76
CA ALA A 42 -6.33 3.66 6.83
C ALA A 42 -6.86 2.65 5.80
N ALA A 43 -8.19 2.54 5.66
CA ALA A 43 -8.82 1.72 4.63
C ALA A 43 -8.44 2.17 3.21
N ALA A 44 -8.42 3.49 2.95
CA ALA A 44 -7.98 4.02 1.67
C ALA A 44 -6.49 3.74 1.39
N ALA A 45 -5.62 3.84 2.40
CA ALA A 45 -4.22 3.49 2.27
C ALA A 45 -4.04 2.01 1.89
N ARG A 46 -4.77 1.09 2.55
CA ARG A 46 -4.78 -0.33 2.18
C ARG A 46 -5.27 -0.59 0.77
N ALA A 47 -6.33 0.11 0.34
CA ALA A 47 -6.81 -0.01 -1.03
C ALA A 47 -5.74 0.41 -2.05
N ARG A 48 -4.96 1.46 -1.76
CA ARG A 48 -3.85 1.90 -2.61
C ARG A 48 -2.68 0.91 -2.61
N ALA A 49 -2.32 0.36 -1.46
CA ALA A 49 -1.35 -0.75 -1.39
C ALA A 49 -1.78 -1.91 -2.30
N GLN A 50 -3.06 -2.32 -2.23
CA GLN A 50 -3.59 -3.40 -3.06
C GLN A 50 -3.49 -3.08 -4.56
N VAL A 51 -3.80 -1.84 -4.98
CA VAL A 51 -3.63 -1.42 -6.38
C VAL A 51 -2.17 -1.53 -6.83
N SER A 52 -1.21 -1.09 -6.00
CA SER A 52 0.21 -1.24 -6.29
C SER A 52 0.64 -2.71 -6.36
N ARG A 53 0.13 -3.59 -5.49
CA ARG A 53 0.37 -5.05 -5.59
C ARG A 53 -0.11 -5.62 -6.92
N LEU A 54 -1.32 -5.25 -7.35
CA LEU A 54 -1.87 -5.70 -8.63
C LEU A 54 -1.02 -5.23 -9.82
N ARG A 55 -0.50 -4.00 -9.77
CA ARG A 55 0.43 -3.47 -10.79
C ARG A 55 1.74 -4.24 -10.83
N GLU A 56 2.31 -4.55 -9.66
CA GLU A 56 3.53 -5.33 -9.58
C GLU A 56 3.35 -6.77 -10.11
N GLN A 57 2.22 -7.41 -9.79
CA GLN A 57 1.87 -8.73 -10.34
C GLN A 57 1.67 -8.69 -11.87
N ALA A 58 1.05 -7.62 -12.39
CA ALA A 58 0.89 -7.43 -13.83
C ALA A 58 2.25 -7.26 -14.55
N ARG A 59 3.24 -6.64 -13.89
CA ARG A 59 4.62 -6.59 -14.40
C ARG A 59 5.26 -7.97 -14.47
N GLY A 60 5.17 -8.78 -13.41
CA GLY A 60 5.67 -10.16 -13.43
C GLY A 60 5.03 -11.02 -14.53
N THR A 61 3.79 -10.72 -14.91
CA THR A 61 3.09 -11.39 -16.01
C THR A 61 3.56 -10.93 -17.40
N THR A 62 3.91 -9.64 -17.53
CA THR A 62 4.35 -9.03 -18.81
C THR A 62 5.85 -9.22 -19.07
N ALA A 63 6.67 -9.34 -18.03
CA ALA A 63 8.13 -9.42 -18.10
C ALA A 63 8.68 -10.79 -18.54
N ARG A 64 7.95 -11.52 -19.39
CA ARG A 64 8.50 -12.63 -20.17
C ARG A 64 8.60 -12.18 -21.64
N PRO A 65 9.69 -11.52 -22.04
CA PRO A 65 10.04 -11.52 -23.45
C PRO A 65 10.32 -12.99 -23.83
N ALA A 66 9.49 -13.53 -24.72
CA ALA A 66 9.87 -14.72 -25.46
C ALA A 66 11.09 -14.36 -26.31
N THR A 67 12.27 -14.71 -25.82
CA THR A 67 13.47 -14.75 -26.64
C THR A 67 13.39 -16.03 -27.46
N THR A 68 12.91 -15.91 -28.70
CA THR A 68 13.13 -16.85 -29.80
C THR A 68 13.87 -16.09 -30.89
#